data_AF-A0A7W2Y1A3-F1
#
_entry.id   AF-A0A7W2Y1A3-F1
#
_cell.length_a   1.000
_cell.length_b   1.000
_cell.length_c   1.000
_cell.angle_alpha   90.00
_cell.angle_beta   90.00
_cell.angle_gamma   90.00
#
_symmetry.space_group_name_H-M   'P 1'
#
loop_
_entity.id
_entity.type
_entity.pdbx_description
1 polymer ?
#
loop_
_entity_poly.entity_id
_entity_poly.type
_entity_poly.pdbx_seq_one_letter_code
_entity_poly.pdbx_strand_id
1 'polypeptide(L)'
;MTEANTNVSEDNDFIKAALTLAAGVATSQTDCVDYPCWLQLCESLSSAYSEQTASRLEINKFNADLLERVAKQSRLSQQEITQLSVQLEKLPLAAQTKPPLIKDKVEKKVAVTGAEQSNTTSEIDKNKPTVAVPSSSSVYKGFAWLQGLVEDLGLGFGWAAFYFTMFTALWNGQTPGKKLFSIRVIQLDGTPLSIWDSFGRYGGYGAGIATGLLGFAQIFWDPNRQAIHDKISATIVVNDTNIDTESKISSTNTAEQTVA
;
A
#
# COMPACT_ATOMS: atom_id res chain seq x y z
N MET A 1 10.33 -10.41 38.31
CA MET A 1 9.06 -10.61 37.60
C MET A 1 8.34 -9.25 37.49
N THR A 2 8.81 -8.34 36.64
CA THR A 2 8.18 -7.00 36.43
C THR A 2 8.66 -6.36 35.11
N GLU A 3 8.64 -7.10 33.98
CA GLU A 3 9.08 -6.54 32.68
C GLU A 3 8.07 -6.73 31.53
N ALA A 4 6.86 -7.22 31.80
CA ALA A 4 5.89 -7.53 30.73
C ALA A 4 4.78 -6.46 30.53
N ASN A 5 4.72 -5.39 31.34
CA ASN A 5 3.59 -4.44 31.33
C ASN A 5 3.88 -3.08 30.68
N THR A 6 5.14 -2.73 30.38
CA THR A 6 5.49 -1.42 29.78
C THR A 6 5.25 -1.38 28.27
N ASN A 7 5.58 -2.46 27.56
CA ASN A 7 5.52 -2.48 26.09
C ASN A 7 4.08 -2.33 25.57
N VAL A 8 3.09 -2.90 26.27
CA VAL A 8 1.68 -2.87 25.85
C VAL A 8 1.07 -1.47 25.98
N SER A 9 1.51 -0.64 26.95
CA SER A 9 0.98 0.73 27.06
C SER A 9 1.64 1.68 26.07
N GLU A 10 2.95 1.53 25.83
CA GLU A 10 3.68 2.34 24.84
C GLU A 10 3.18 2.11 23.41
N ASP A 11 2.96 0.85 23.02
CA ASP A 11 2.39 0.51 21.71
C ASP A 11 1.00 1.13 21.56
N ASN A 12 0.21 1.13 22.64
CA ASN A 12 -1.14 1.65 22.58
C ASN A 12 -1.19 3.17 22.43
N ASP A 13 -0.27 3.89 23.06
CA ASP A 13 -0.20 5.35 22.97
C ASP A 13 0.33 5.80 21.60
N PHE A 14 1.26 5.05 21.00
CA PHE A 14 1.68 5.28 19.61
C PHE A 14 0.52 5.09 18.62
N ILE A 15 -0.28 4.03 18.78
CA ILE A 15 -1.45 3.79 17.92
C ILE A 15 -2.51 4.88 18.10
N LYS A 16 -2.77 5.33 19.33
CA LYS A 16 -3.69 6.47 19.58
C LYS A 16 -3.20 7.75 18.91
N ALA A 17 -1.90 8.04 18.98
CA ALA A 17 -1.32 9.21 18.33
C ALA A 17 -1.43 9.12 16.80
N ALA A 18 -1.12 7.94 16.22
CA ALA A 18 -1.27 7.68 14.80
C ALA A 18 -2.72 7.81 14.32
N LEU A 19 -3.69 7.27 15.07
CA LEU A 19 -5.12 7.40 14.77
C LEU A 19 -5.59 8.86 14.85
N THR A 20 -5.08 9.64 15.81
CA THR A 20 -5.38 11.07 15.93
C THR A 20 -4.86 11.86 14.73
N LEU A 21 -3.65 11.57 14.27
CA LEU A 21 -3.08 12.18 13.05
C LEU A 21 -3.84 11.75 11.80
N ALA A 22 -4.17 10.46 11.68
CA ALA A 22 -4.92 9.92 10.56
C ALA A 22 -6.32 10.52 10.46
N ALA A 23 -7.02 10.73 11.59
CA ALA A 23 -8.29 11.45 11.64
C ALA A 23 -8.15 12.89 11.10
N GLY A 24 -7.05 13.57 11.43
CA GLY A 24 -6.75 14.90 10.87
C GLY A 24 -6.57 14.89 9.36
N VAL A 25 -5.83 13.91 8.83
CA VAL A 25 -5.64 13.76 7.38
C VAL A 25 -6.96 13.41 6.69
N ALA A 26 -7.71 12.45 7.24
CA ALA A 26 -9.00 12.02 6.70
C ALA A 26 -9.97 13.21 6.63
N THR A 27 -10.17 13.93 7.74
CA THR A 27 -11.05 15.11 7.77
C THR A 27 -10.61 16.21 6.79
N SER A 28 -9.31 16.34 6.49
CA SER A 28 -8.81 17.35 5.55
C SER A 28 -8.95 16.96 4.07
N GLN A 29 -8.89 15.66 3.75
CA GLN A 29 -8.89 15.15 2.38
C GLN A 29 -10.24 14.59 1.92
N THR A 30 -11.26 14.60 2.79
CA THR A 30 -12.59 14.08 2.43
C THR A 30 -13.36 15.04 1.52
N ASP A 31 -14.07 14.45 0.56
CA ASP A 31 -15.05 15.14 -0.29
C ASP A 31 -16.45 15.22 0.35
N CYS A 32 -16.56 15.02 1.68
CA CYS A 32 -17.85 15.02 2.38
C CYS A 32 -18.47 16.42 2.41
N VAL A 33 -19.66 16.56 1.83
CA VAL A 33 -20.44 17.82 1.84
C VAL A 33 -21.63 17.75 2.81
N ASP A 34 -22.33 16.60 2.85
CA ASP A 34 -23.58 16.44 3.59
C ASP A 34 -23.37 15.87 5.01
N TYR A 35 -24.31 16.18 5.91
CA TYR A 35 -24.33 15.71 7.30
C TYR A 35 -24.18 14.17 7.44
N PRO A 36 -24.89 13.31 6.67
CA PRO A 36 -24.75 11.86 6.80
C PRO A 36 -23.34 11.34 6.44
N CYS A 37 -22.65 11.99 5.50
CA CYS A 37 -21.28 11.64 5.11
C CYS A 37 -20.32 11.91 6.28
N TRP A 38 -20.43 13.09 6.88
CA TRP A 38 -19.65 13.46 8.05
C TRP A 38 -19.96 12.58 9.26
N LEU A 39 -21.21 12.21 9.46
CA LEU A 39 -21.60 11.27 10.52
C LEU A 39 -20.89 9.92 10.37
N GLN A 40 -20.96 9.32 9.18
CA GLN A 40 -20.34 8.03 8.91
C GLN A 40 -18.80 8.06 9.08
N LEU A 41 -18.16 9.15 8.63
CA LEU A 41 -16.72 9.34 8.80
C LEU A 41 -16.34 9.43 10.29
N CYS A 42 -17.01 10.30 11.04
CA CYS A 42 -16.74 10.50 12.46
C CYS A 42 -16.98 9.23 13.28
N GLU A 43 -18.04 8.48 12.97
CA GLU A 43 -18.34 7.20 13.63
C GLU A 43 -17.25 6.15 13.34
N SER A 44 -16.78 6.04 12.10
CA SER A 44 -15.70 5.12 11.74
C SER A 44 -14.38 5.44 12.45
N LEU A 45 -14.05 6.73 12.60
CA LEU A 45 -12.85 7.17 13.30
C LEU A 45 -12.97 7.00 14.82
N SER A 46 -14.13 7.33 15.39
CA SER A 46 -14.40 7.20 16.83
C SER A 46 -14.43 5.74 17.26
N SER A 47 -15.03 4.84 16.46
CA SER A 47 -15.03 3.40 16.74
C SER A 47 -13.62 2.82 16.69
N ALA A 48 -12.81 3.14 15.68
CA ALA A 48 -11.41 2.71 15.60
C ALA A 48 -10.58 3.21 16.80
N TYR A 49 -10.81 4.44 17.28
CA TYR A 49 -10.14 4.95 18.47
C TYR A 49 -10.63 4.26 19.76
N SER A 50 -11.92 3.94 19.84
CA SER A 50 -12.53 3.28 21.01
C SER A 50 -12.03 1.85 21.22
N GLU A 51 -11.60 1.16 20.17
CA GLU A 51 -10.96 -0.17 20.29
C GLU A 51 -9.62 -0.11 21.02
N GLN A 52 -8.97 1.06 20.99
CA GLN A 52 -7.62 1.26 21.47
C GLN A 52 -7.55 1.79 22.91
N THR A 53 -8.67 2.28 23.46
CA THR A 53 -8.72 2.80 24.83
C THR A 53 -10.00 2.43 25.55
N ALA A 54 -9.86 2.05 26.83
CA ALA A 54 -10.99 1.85 27.73
C ALA A 54 -11.39 3.15 28.48
N SER A 55 -10.66 4.25 28.29
CA SER A 55 -10.88 5.51 29.00
C SER A 55 -11.88 6.41 28.27
N ARG A 56 -13.05 6.63 28.88
CA ARG A 56 -14.06 7.60 28.40
C ARG A 56 -13.49 9.02 28.25
N LEU A 57 -12.55 9.40 29.09
CA LEU A 57 -11.93 10.73 29.06
C LEU A 57 -11.09 10.92 27.80
N GLU A 58 -10.34 9.89 27.38
CA GLU A 58 -9.53 9.93 26.16
C GLU A 58 -10.41 9.97 24.91
N ILE A 59 -11.47 9.16 24.87
CA ILE A 59 -12.44 9.12 23.76
C ILE A 59 -13.13 10.47 23.61
N ASN A 60 -13.57 11.09 24.71
CA ASN A 60 -14.21 12.40 24.67
C ASN A 60 -13.25 13.50 24.18
N LYS A 61 -11.98 13.43 24.59
CA LYS A 61 -10.95 14.36 24.11
C LYS A 61 -10.69 14.20 22.61
N PHE A 62 -10.60 12.97 22.13
CA PHE A 62 -10.46 12.67 20.71
C PHE A 62 -11.68 13.14 19.90
N ASN A 63 -12.90 12.82 20.36
CA ASN A 63 -14.13 13.25 19.71
C ASN A 63 -14.25 14.78 19.67
N ALA A 64 -13.82 15.49 20.72
CA ALA A 64 -13.78 16.96 20.74
C ALA A 64 -12.80 17.55 19.71
N ASP A 65 -11.58 17.01 19.62
CA ASP A 65 -10.58 17.44 18.61
C ASP A 65 -11.09 17.15 17.17
N LEU A 66 -11.72 15.98 16.98
CA LEU A 66 -12.30 15.60 15.70
C LEU A 66 -13.42 16.55 15.29
N LEU A 67 -14.34 16.86 16.21
CA LEU A 67 -15.43 17.81 15.98
C LEU A 67 -14.91 19.22 15.67
N GLU A 68 -13.85 19.67 16.33
CA GLU A 68 -13.22 20.96 16.02
C GLU A 68 -12.68 21.00 14.59
N ARG A 69 -12.05 19.92 14.12
CA ARG A 69 -11.54 19.80 12.74
C ARG A 69 -12.67 19.79 11.73
N VAL A 70 -13.73 19.02 11.99
CA VAL A 70 -14.93 18.99 11.16
C VAL A 70 -15.58 20.36 11.09
N ALA A 71 -15.70 21.07 12.22
CA ALA A 71 -16.28 22.41 12.26
C ALA A 71 -15.47 23.44 11.45
N LYS A 72 -14.15 23.27 11.33
CA LYS A 72 -13.28 24.13 10.51
C LYS A 72 -13.39 23.83 9.02
N GLN A 73 -13.53 22.56 8.65
CA GLN A 73 -13.49 22.13 7.26
C GLN A 73 -14.86 22.08 6.59
N SER A 74 -15.91 21.80 7.36
CA SER A 74 -17.24 21.58 6.84
C SER A 74 -18.06 22.87 6.69
N ARG A 75 -19.10 22.83 5.86
CA ARG A 75 -20.13 23.88 5.75
C ARG A 75 -21.37 23.59 6.60
N LEU A 76 -21.25 22.69 7.59
CA LEU A 76 -22.38 22.29 8.42
C LEU A 76 -22.87 23.46 9.28
N SER A 77 -24.17 23.48 9.56
CA SER A 77 -24.78 24.41 10.50
C SER A 77 -24.39 24.06 11.95
N GLN A 78 -24.43 25.07 12.83
CA GLN A 78 -24.15 24.88 14.26
C GLN A 78 -25.09 23.85 14.93
N GLN A 79 -26.32 23.70 14.42
CA GLN A 79 -27.28 22.72 14.91
C GLN A 79 -26.87 21.28 14.55
N GLU A 80 -26.38 21.06 13.32
CA GLU A 80 -25.93 19.75 12.86
C GLU A 80 -24.65 19.29 13.57
N ILE A 81 -23.72 20.21 13.84
CA ILE A 81 -22.51 19.92 14.62
C ILE A 81 -22.87 19.48 16.06
N THR A 82 -23.88 20.12 16.66
CA THR A 82 -24.38 19.74 18.00
C THR A 82 -25.09 18.38 17.97
N GLN A 83 -25.81 18.06 16.90
CA GLN A 83 -26.42 16.74 16.73
C GLN A 83 -25.35 15.65 16.56
N LEU A 84 -24.28 15.95 15.82
CA LEU A 84 -23.14 15.06 15.60
C LEU A 84 -22.41 14.74 16.90
N SER A 85 -22.17 15.73 17.77
CA SER A 85 -21.52 15.50 19.07
C SER A 85 -22.33 14.58 19.98
N VAL A 86 -23.66 14.76 19.99
CA VAL A 86 -24.58 13.90 20.77
C VAL A 86 -24.60 12.45 20.25
N GLN A 87 -24.45 12.25 18.94
CA GLN A 87 -24.37 10.91 18.37
C GLN A 87 -23.06 10.21 18.69
N LEU A 88 -21.93 10.93 18.61
CA LEU A 88 -20.61 10.40 18.97
C LEU A 88 -20.51 10.02 20.44
N GLU A 89 -21.16 10.78 21.34
CA GLU A 89 -21.17 10.48 22.77
C GLU A 89 -21.98 9.20 23.10
N LYS A 90 -23.00 8.90 22.29
CA LYS A 90 -23.83 7.69 22.46
C LYS A 90 -23.13 6.40 22.01
N LEU A 91 -21.95 6.49 21.40
CA LEU A 91 -21.22 5.31 20.98
C LEU A 91 -20.82 4.44 22.19
N PRO A 92 -21.04 3.12 22.11
CA PRO A 92 -20.77 2.23 23.20
C PRO A 92 -19.28 2.16 23.52
N LEU A 93 -19.00 2.10 24.83
CA LEU A 93 -17.92 1.30 25.40
C LEU A 93 -17.42 0.17 24.51
N ALA A 94 -16.24 0.20 23.87
CA ALA A 94 -15.71 -1.03 23.28
C ALA A 94 -15.37 -2.00 24.43
N ALA A 95 -16.38 -2.70 24.92
CA ALA A 95 -16.24 -3.75 25.91
C ALA A 95 -15.79 -5.02 25.17
N GLN A 96 -14.55 -5.40 25.44
CA GLN A 96 -13.80 -6.53 24.92
C GLN A 96 -14.66 -7.76 24.52
N THR A 97 -14.57 -8.17 23.26
CA THR A 97 -14.54 -9.59 22.87
C THR A 97 -13.70 -9.74 21.59
N LYS A 98 -12.43 -10.13 21.76
CA LYS A 98 -11.63 -10.77 20.71
C LYS A 98 -11.74 -12.29 20.92
N PRO A 99 -11.83 -13.11 19.87
CA PRO A 99 -10.68 -13.98 19.57
C PRO A 99 -10.48 -14.18 18.04
N PRO A 100 -9.49 -14.96 17.58
CA PRO A 100 -8.16 -14.50 17.16
C PRO A 100 -7.95 -14.56 15.64
N LEU A 101 -6.94 -13.85 15.15
CA LEU A 101 -6.34 -14.09 13.83
C LEU A 101 -5.55 -15.41 13.86
N ILE A 102 -5.99 -16.48 13.18
CA ILE A 102 -5.16 -17.40 12.36
C ILE A 102 -6.06 -18.08 11.29
N LYS A 103 -5.69 -17.86 10.03
CA LYS A 103 -5.75 -18.72 8.83
C LYS A 103 -6.77 -19.88 8.82
N ASP A 104 -7.62 -19.90 7.78
CA ASP A 104 -7.66 -21.05 6.89
C ASP A 104 -8.21 -20.72 5.50
N LYS A 105 -7.58 -21.39 4.54
CA LYS A 105 -7.80 -21.39 3.10
C LYS A 105 -8.79 -22.49 2.77
N VAL A 106 -9.99 -22.19 2.29
CA VAL A 106 -10.83 -23.08 1.47
C VAL A 106 -11.71 -22.17 0.59
N GLU A 107 -11.32 -21.85 -0.63
CA GLU A 107 -11.51 -22.63 -1.86
C GLU A 107 -12.97 -22.68 -2.36
N LYS A 108 -13.09 -22.28 -3.63
CA LYS A 108 -14.26 -22.27 -4.52
C LYS A 108 -15.13 -23.54 -4.45
N LYS A 109 -16.41 -23.33 -4.79
CA LYS A 109 -17.38 -24.17 -5.57
C LYS A 109 -18.76 -24.05 -4.87
N VAL A 110 -19.94 -23.87 -5.47
CA VAL A 110 -20.64 -24.36 -6.69
C VAL A 110 -21.83 -23.38 -6.87
N ALA A 111 -22.00 -22.61 -7.95
CA ALA A 111 -22.73 -22.93 -9.18
C ALA A 111 -24.16 -23.50 -9.04
N VAL A 112 -25.16 -22.74 -9.53
CA VAL A 112 -26.37 -23.22 -10.25
C VAL A 112 -27.45 -23.87 -9.35
N THR A 113 -28.73 -23.48 -9.34
CA THR A 113 -29.77 -23.52 -10.40
C THR A 113 -31.01 -22.81 -9.81
N GLY A 114 -31.82 -22.06 -10.55
CA GLY A 114 -32.99 -22.61 -11.24
C GLY A 114 -34.29 -22.01 -10.68
N ALA A 115 -35.21 -21.66 -11.58
CA ALA A 115 -36.50 -21.00 -11.34
C ALA A 115 -37.45 -21.80 -10.42
N GLU A 116 -38.44 -21.17 -9.77
CA GLU A 116 -39.84 -20.98 -10.23
C GLU A 116 -40.70 -20.29 -9.15
N GLN A 117 -41.89 -19.86 -9.56
CA GLN A 117 -42.92 -18.97 -8.97
C GLN A 117 -43.53 -19.52 -7.65
N SER A 118 -44.35 -18.86 -6.82
CA SER A 118 -45.43 -17.88 -7.05
C SER A 118 -46.04 -17.42 -5.70
N ASN A 119 -46.63 -16.21 -5.68
CA ASN A 119 -47.80 -15.73 -4.90
C ASN A 119 -47.62 -15.60 -3.35
N THR A 120 -47.98 -14.52 -2.64
CA THR A 120 -49.18 -13.68 -2.69
C THR A 120 -48.96 -12.33 -1.97
N THR A 121 -49.40 -11.27 -2.64
CA THR A 121 -49.97 -9.96 -2.25
C THR A 121 -50.02 -9.51 -0.78
N SER A 122 -49.54 -8.27 -0.53
CA SER A 122 -50.22 -7.14 0.17
C SER A 122 -49.29 -5.90 0.11
N GLU A 123 -49.40 -5.10 -0.95
CA GLU A 123 -50.04 -3.76 -1.01
C GLU A 123 -49.21 -2.58 -0.45
N ILE A 124 -48.64 -1.83 -1.41
CA ILE A 124 -48.61 -0.36 -1.60
C ILE A 124 -48.12 0.51 -0.42
N ASP A 125 -46.94 1.13 -0.61
CA ASP A 125 -46.89 2.59 -0.44
C ASP A 125 -46.05 3.26 -1.54
N LYS A 126 -46.65 4.28 -2.14
CA LYS A 126 -46.16 5.07 -3.27
C LYS A 126 -45.58 6.37 -2.70
N ASN A 127 -44.27 6.58 -2.81
CA ASN A 127 -43.80 7.91 -3.18
C ASN A 127 -42.39 7.89 -3.80
N LYS A 128 -42.34 8.10 -5.11
CA LYS A 128 -41.13 8.28 -5.92
C LYS A 128 -41.12 9.73 -6.39
N PRO A 129 -40.23 10.59 -5.89
CA PRO A 129 -39.80 11.75 -6.64
C PRO A 129 -38.76 11.26 -7.66
N THR A 130 -39.15 11.31 -8.92
CA THR A 130 -38.25 11.12 -10.06
C THR A 130 -37.49 12.43 -10.24
N VAL A 131 -36.24 12.51 -9.76
CA VAL A 131 -35.31 13.58 -10.16
C VAL A 131 -34.41 12.99 -11.24
N ALA A 132 -34.63 13.46 -12.47
CA ALA A 132 -33.69 13.26 -13.57
C ALA A 132 -32.42 14.07 -13.27
N VAL A 133 -31.27 13.38 -13.15
CA VAL A 133 -29.94 14.02 -13.19
C VAL A 133 -29.16 13.35 -14.33
N PRO A 134 -28.61 14.12 -15.28
CA PRO A 134 -28.06 13.61 -16.53
C PRO A 134 -26.73 12.87 -16.35
N SER A 135 -26.54 11.92 -17.26
CA SER A 135 -25.39 11.05 -17.47
C SER A 135 -24.03 11.78 -17.54
N SER A 136 -23.11 11.42 -16.63
CA SER A 136 -21.65 11.44 -16.86
C SER A 136 -20.98 10.18 -16.30
N SER A 137 -21.62 9.02 -16.51
CA SER A 137 -21.17 7.71 -16.01
C SER A 137 -19.93 7.14 -16.72
N SER A 138 -19.37 7.84 -17.72
CA SER A 138 -18.20 7.41 -18.48
C SER A 138 -16.86 7.82 -17.84
N VAL A 139 -16.79 8.97 -17.18
CA VAL A 139 -15.53 9.50 -16.62
C VAL A 139 -15.24 8.90 -15.23
N TYR A 140 -16.28 8.71 -14.40
CA TYR A 140 -16.15 8.08 -13.08
C TYR A 140 -15.83 6.60 -13.14
N LYS A 141 -16.36 5.86 -14.12
CA LYS A 141 -15.95 4.46 -14.35
C LYS A 141 -14.48 4.39 -14.75
N GLY A 142 -14.02 5.37 -15.53
CA GLY A 142 -12.62 5.56 -15.92
C GLY A 142 -11.67 5.78 -14.74
N PHE A 143 -12.03 6.69 -13.84
CA PHE A 143 -11.20 6.98 -12.68
C PHE A 143 -11.27 5.87 -11.62
N ALA A 144 -12.41 5.20 -11.46
CA ALA A 144 -12.59 4.11 -10.50
C ALA A 144 -11.78 2.84 -10.84
N TRP A 145 -11.65 2.46 -12.13
CA TRP A 145 -10.75 1.36 -12.50
C TRP A 145 -9.28 1.72 -12.30
N LEU A 146 -8.91 2.98 -12.52
CA LEU A 146 -7.56 3.48 -12.29
C LEU A 146 -7.23 3.48 -10.79
N GLN A 147 -8.15 3.95 -9.95
CA GLN A 147 -7.97 3.96 -8.50
C GLN A 147 -7.83 2.54 -7.93
N GLY A 148 -8.68 1.60 -8.37
CA GLY A 148 -8.55 0.19 -7.99
C GLY A 148 -7.23 -0.43 -8.44
N LEU A 149 -6.73 -0.08 -9.63
CA LEU A 149 -5.39 -0.48 -10.07
C LEU A 149 -4.29 0.16 -9.25
N VAL A 150 -4.42 1.42 -8.84
CA VAL A 150 -3.41 2.12 -8.03
C VAL A 150 -3.35 1.55 -6.61
N GLU A 151 -4.46 1.10 -6.04
CA GLU A 151 -4.48 0.43 -4.73
C GLU A 151 -3.89 -0.99 -4.81
N ASP A 152 -4.27 -1.78 -5.83
CA ASP A 152 -3.70 -3.12 -6.07
C ASP A 152 -2.22 -3.06 -6.46
N LEU A 153 -1.83 -2.09 -7.29
CA LEU A 153 -0.44 -1.83 -7.63
C LEU A 153 0.30 -1.20 -6.46
N GLY A 154 -0.28 -0.30 -5.69
CA GLY A 154 0.41 0.42 -4.62
C GLY A 154 1.00 -0.53 -3.57
N LEU A 155 0.20 -1.50 -3.13
CA LEU A 155 0.66 -2.52 -2.19
C LEU A 155 1.63 -3.50 -2.88
N GLY A 156 1.28 -4.05 -4.05
CA GLY A 156 2.11 -5.04 -4.75
C GLY A 156 3.44 -4.47 -5.27
N PHE A 157 3.38 -3.36 -6.00
CA PHE A 157 4.52 -2.61 -6.53
C PHE A 157 5.40 -2.07 -5.40
N GLY A 158 4.81 -1.59 -4.29
CA GLY A 158 5.57 -1.13 -3.12
C GLY A 158 6.37 -2.25 -2.46
N TRP A 159 5.73 -3.40 -2.22
CA TRP A 159 6.42 -4.59 -1.69
C TRP A 159 7.48 -5.13 -2.64
N ALA A 160 7.20 -5.13 -3.94
CA ALA A 160 8.18 -5.53 -4.94
C ALA A 160 9.34 -4.53 -5.02
N ALA A 161 9.08 -3.21 -4.97
CA ALA A 161 10.13 -2.19 -4.90
C ALA A 161 11.01 -2.40 -3.69
N PHE A 162 10.39 -2.63 -2.52
CA PHE A 162 11.11 -2.93 -1.28
C PHE A 162 11.93 -4.21 -1.41
N TYR A 163 11.35 -5.31 -1.89
CA TYR A 163 12.06 -6.57 -2.11
C TYR A 163 13.27 -6.39 -3.03
N PHE A 164 13.07 -5.86 -4.23
CA PHE A 164 14.16 -5.72 -5.19
C PHE A 164 15.24 -4.76 -4.67
N THR A 165 14.85 -3.62 -4.11
CA THR A 165 15.79 -2.63 -3.59
C THR A 165 16.60 -3.16 -2.41
N MET A 166 15.93 -3.78 -1.42
CA MET A 166 16.58 -4.30 -0.23
C MET A 166 17.51 -5.46 -0.57
N PHE A 167 17.03 -6.45 -1.32
CA PHE A 167 17.85 -7.60 -1.66
C PHE A 167 19.03 -7.22 -2.55
N THR A 168 18.83 -6.39 -3.60
CA THR A 168 19.97 -5.99 -4.44
C THR A 168 20.96 -5.11 -3.70
N ALA A 169 20.53 -4.25 -2.78
CA ALA A 169 21.47 -3.47 -1.97
C ALA A 169 22.25 -4.36 -0.98
N LEU A 170 21.55 -5.24 -0.24
CA LEU A 170 22.18 -6.09 0.78
C LEU A 170 23.10 -7.17 0.20
N TRP A 171 22.77 -7.72 -0.96
CA TRP A 171 23.55 -8.75 -1.64
C TRP A 171 24.43 -8.20 -2.78
N ASN A 172 24.85 -6.93 -2.70
CA ASN A 172 25.80 -6.31 -3.63
C ASN A 172 25.42 -6.48 -5.12
N GLY A 173 24.14 -6.30 -5.43
CA GLY A 173 23.57 -6.39 -6.77
C GLY A 173 22.92 -7.72 -7.11
N GLN A 174 22.77 -8.64 -6.16
CA GLN A 174 22.08 -9.91 -6.38
C GLN A 174 20.73 -9.98 -5.65
N THR A 175 19.77 -10.65 -6.26
CA THR A 175 18.55 -11.15 -5.60
C THR A 175 18.65 -12.66 -5.44
N PRO A 176 17.84 -13.29 -4.58
CA PRO A 176 17.85 -14.76 -4.41
C PRO A 176 17.80 -15.54 -5.73
N GLY A 177 16.97 -15.09 -6.69
CA GLY A 177 16.91 -15.70 -8.02
C GLY A 177 18.18 -15.48 -8.85
N LYS A 178 18.73 -14.26 -8.87
CA LYS A 178 19.97 -13.95 -9.60
C LYS A 178 21.18 -14.71 -9.04
N LYS A 179 21.20 -14.91 -7.73
CA LYS A 179 22.23 -15.70 -7.04
C LYS A 179 22.22 -17.17 -7.47
N LEU A 180 21.04 -17.74 -7.77
CA LEU A 180 20.95 -19.10 -8.29
C LEU A 180 21.59 -19.26 -9.68
N PHE A 181 21.57 -18.20 -10.48
CA PHE A 181 22.21 -18.16 -11.80
C PHE A 181 23.65 -17.62 -11.76
N SER A 182 24.20 -17.37 -10.57
CA SER A 182 25.54 -16.77 -10.38
C SER A 182 25.74 -15.47 -11.18
N ILE A 183 24.68 -14.67 -11.33
CA ILE A 183 24.76 -13.36 -11.98
C ILE A 183 24.60 -12.25 -10.94
N ARG A 184 25.38 -11.20 -11.08
CA ARG A 184 25.30 -10.00 -10.24
C ARG A 184 25.20 -8.75 -11.09
N VAL A 185 24.80 -7.68 -10.43
CA VAL A 185 24.63 -6.38 -11.05
C VAL A 185 25.67 -5.46 -10.44
N ILE A 186 26.41 -4.76 -11.28
CA ILE A 186 27.40 -3.77 -10.88
C ILE A 186 27.13 -2.47 -11.61
N GLN A 187 27.58 -1.36 -11.04
CA GLN A 187 27.58 -0.09 -11.77
C GLN A 187 28.66 -0.08 -12.85
N LEU A 188 28.50 0.78 -13.85
CA LEU A 188 29.47 0.95 -14.94
C LEU A 188 30.84 1.45 -14.46
N ASP A 189 30.90 2.05 -13.27
CA ASP A 189 32.15 2.46 -12.62
C ASP A 189 32.84 1.32 -11.82
N GLY A 190 32.22 0.14 -11.79
CA GLY A 190 32.72 -1.04 -11.06
C GLY A 190 32.40 -1.04 -9.57
N THR A 191 31.70 -0.03 -9.05
CA THR A 191 31.31 0.01 -7.64
C THR A 191 30.08 -0.89 -7.36
N PRO A 192 29.92 -1.36 -6.10
CA PRO A 192 28.73 -2.10 -5.72
C PRO A 192 27.49 -1.21 -5.78
N LEU A 193 26.37 -1.81 -6.14
CA LEU A 193 25.11 -1.08 -6.36
C LEU A 193 24.60 -0.43 -5.07
N SER A 194 24.36 0.89 -5.10
CA SER A 194 23.78 1.60 -3.96
C SER A 194 22.27 1.30 -3.80
N ILE A 195 21.71 1.67 -2.64
CA ILE A 195 20.26 1.56 -2.38
C ILE A 195 19.45 2.42 -3.35
N TRP A 196 19.92 3.63 -3.62
CA TRP A 196 19.23 4.56 -4.52
C TRP A 196 19.29 4.10 -5.97
N ASP A 197 20.44 3.58 -6.40
CA ASP A 197 20.60 3.01 -7.74
C ASP A 197 19.76 1.75 -7.93
N SER A 198 19.67 0.92 -6.89
CA SER A 198 18.78 -0.24 -6.84
C SER A 198 17.31 0.15 -7.00
N PHE A 199 16.87 1.20 -6.30
CA PHE A 199 15.51 1.72 -6.40
C PHE A 199 15.22 2.32 -7.77
N GLY A 200 16.13 3.16 -8.29
CA GLY A 200 16.02 3.73 -9.64
C GLY A 200 15.94 2.65 -10.71
N ARG A 201 16.68 1.57 -10.54
CA ARG A 201 16.65 0.43 -11.47
C ARG A 201 15.33 -0.30 -11.41
N TYR A 202 14.79 -0.52 -10.21
CA TYR A 202 13.44 -1.07 -10.04
C TYR A 202 12.38 -0.20 -10.74
N GLY A 203 12.43 1.13 -10.57
CA GLY A 203 11.59 2.07 -11.30
C GLY A 203 11.73 1.96 -12.83
N GLY A 204 12.95 1.72 -13.31
CA GLY A 204 13.23 1.44 -14.72
C GLY A 204 12.49 0.21 -15.28
N TYR A 205 12.18 -0.81 -14.47
CA TYR A 205 11.34 -1.93 -14.91
C TYR A 205 9.91 -1.45 -15.20
N GLY A 206 9.38 -0.54 -14.40
CA GLY A 206 8.11 0.13 -14.65
C GLY A 206 8.12 0.91 -15.97
N ALA A 207 9.19 1.65 -16.25
CA ALA A 207 9.37 2.34 -17.53
C ALA A 207 9.44 1.37 -18.73
N GLY A 208 10.08 0.21 -18.56
CA GLY A 208 10.09 -0.86 -19.56
C GLY A 208 8.70 -1.41 -19.88
N ILE A 209 7.83 -1.55 -18.87
CA ILE A 209 6.43 -1.96 -19.07
C ILE A 209 5.65 -0.82 -19.74
N ALA A 210 5.80 0.42 -19.27
CA ALA A 210 5.12 1.60 -19.81
C ALA A 210 5.44 1.86 -21.29
N THR A 211 6.66 1.50 -21.73
CA THR A 211 7.08 1.55 -23.14
C THR A 211 6.59 0.36 -23.98
N GLY A 212 5.64 -0.43 -23.47
CA GLY A 212 5.06 -1.56 -24.20
C GLY A 212 6.02 -2.73 -24.36
N LEU A 213 6.87 -2.97 -23.35
CA LEU A 213 7.95 -3.96 -23.34
C LEU A 213 9.09 -3.71 -24.35
N LEU A 214 8.99 -2.66 -25.15
CA LEU A 214 10.03 -2.29 -26.12
C LEU A 214 11.35 -1.96 -25.40
N GLY A 215 11.28 -1.34 -24.21
CA GLY A 215 12.45 -1.07 -23.37
C GLY A 215 13.19 -2.33 -22.87
N PHE A 216 12.52 -3.48 -22.83
CA PHE A 216 13.18 -4.77 -22.58
C PHE A 216 13.73 -5.38 -23.87
N ALA A 217 13.00 -5.28 -24.98
CA ALA A 217 13.46 -5.72 -26.30
C ALA A 217 14.71 -4.96 -26.79
N GLN A 218 15.01 -3.79 -26.20
CA GLN A 218 16.23 -3.04 -26.46
C GLN A 218 17.53 -3.85 -26.35
N ILE A 219 17.55 -4.90 -25.53
CA ILE A 219 18.71 -5.77 -25.38
C ILE A 219 19.14 -6.49 -26.67
N PHE A 220 18.24 -6.66 -27.65
CA PHE A 220 18.53 -7.40 -28.87
C PHE A 220 19.30 -6.58 -29.92
N TRP A 221 19.14 -5.26 -29.92
CA TRP A 221 19.74 -4.36 -30.91
C TRP A 221 20.63 -3.26 -30.31
N ASP A 222 20.65 -3.11 -28.98
CA ASP A 222 21.58 -2.19 -28.33
C ASP A 222 23.02 -2.74 -28.38
N PRO A 223 24.02 -1.93 -28.81
CA PRO A 223 25.41 -2.38 -28.91
C PRO A 223 25.98 -2.92 -27.60
N ASN A 224 25.54 -2.36 -26.46
CA ASN A 224 25.98 -2.76 -25.12
C ASN A 224 25.08 -3.83 -24.49
N ARG A 225 24.06 -4.32 -25.23
CA ARG A 225 23.05 -5.28 -24.75
C ARG A 225 22.44 -4.86 -23.40
N GLN A 226 22.16 -3.56 -23.21
CA GLN A 226 21.54 -3.05 -21.99
C GLN A 226 20.04 -2.86 -22.17
N ALA A 227 19.25 -3.30 -21.20
CA ALA A 227 17.83 -2.98 -21.12
C ALA A 227 17.62 -1.54 -20.61
N ILE A 228 16.40 -1.00 -20.79
CA ILE A 228 16.07 0.37 -20.38
C ILE A 228 16.35 0.65 -18.89
N HIS A 229 16.07 -0.33 -18.02
CA HIS A 229 16.29 -0.21 -16.59
C HIS A 229 17.77 -0.22 -16.23
N ASP A 230 18.58 -0.97 -16.98
CA ASP A 230 20.03 -1.02 -16.80
C ASP A 230 20.68 0.30 -17.24
N LYS A 231 20.17 0.91 -18.33
CA LYS A 231 20.60 2.22 -18.82
C LYS A 231 20.26 3.36 -17.86
N ILE A 232 19.05 3.38 -17.31
CA ILE A 232 18.61 4.44 -16.37
C ILE A 232 19.51 4.49 -15.13
N SER A 233 19.95 3.33 -14.65
CA SER A 233 20.78 3.22 -13.45
C SER A 233 22.27 3.08 -13.72
N ALA A 234 22.70 3.20 -14.98
CA ALA A 234 24.10 3.01 -15.38
C ALA A 234 24.71 1.70 -14.83
N THR A 235 23.99 0.59 -15.01
CA THR A 235 24.38 -0.73 -14.49
C THR A 235 24.59 -1.75 -15.61
N ILE A 236 25.36 -2.80 -15.29
CA ILE A 236 25.53 -3.99 -16.14
C ILE A 236 25.36 -5.26 -15.31
N VAL A 237 25.00 -6.34 -15.99
CA VAL A 237 24.91 -7.69 -15.39
C VAL A 237 26.15 -8.47 -15.78
N VAL A 238 26.86 -8.98 -14.78
CA VAL A 238 28.05 -9.82 -14.96
C VAL A 238 27.82 -11.20 -14.37
N ASN A 239 28.51 -12.19 -14.92
CA ASN A 239 28.47 -13.57 -14.45
C ASN A 239 29.68 -13.84 -13.56
N ASP A 240 29.45 -14.18 -12.29
CA ASP A 240 30.49 -14.37 -11.28
C ASP A 240 31.34 -15.62 -11.56
N THR A 241 30.79 -16.65 -12.22
CA THR A 241 31.54 -17.89 -12.51
C THR A 241 32.74 -17.67 -13.45
N ASN A 242 32.66 -16.67 -14.33
CA ASN A 242 33.73 -16.37 -15.28
C ASN A 242 34.82 -15.47 -14.64
N ILE A 243 34.44 -14.63 -13.67
CA ILE A 243 35.37 -13.72 -12.98
C ILE A 243 36.37 -14.49 -12.10
N ASP A 244 35.91 -15.54 -11.42
CA ASP A 244 36.79 -16.39 -10.59
C ASP A 244 37.81 -17.16 -11.44
N THR A 245 37.45 -17.48 -12.68
CA THR A 245 38.31 -18.22 -13.62
C THR A 245 39.38 -17.29 -14.22
N GLU A 246 38.99 -16.10 -14.69
CA GLU A 246 39.93 -15.13 -15.26
C GLU A 246 40.87 -14.52 -14.21
N SER A 247 40.38 -14.24 -13.00
CA SER A 247 41.24 -13.74 -11.91
C SER A 247 42.29 -14.77 -11.47
N LYS A 248 41.92 -16.06 -11.44
CA LYS A 248 42.88 -17.16 -11.19
C LYS A 248 43.92 -17.30 -12.30
N ILE A 249 43.51 -17.20 -13.56
CA ILE A 249 44.43 -17.29 -14.71
C ILE A 249 45.38 -16.08 -14.76
N SER A 250 44.87 -14.87 -14.48
CA SER A 250 45.71 -13.68 -14.42
C SER A 250 46.73 -13.75 -13.29
N SER A 251 46.36 -14.24 -12.11
CA SER A 251 47.27 -14.37 -10.97
C SER A 251 48.30 -15.50 -11.14
N THR A 252 47.96 -16.59 -11.83
CA THR A 252 48.93 -17.63 -12.19
C THR A 252 49.94 -17.16 -13.23
N ASN A 253 49.49 -16.45 -14.28
CA ASN A 253 50.39 -15.90 -15.29
C ASN A 253 51.35 -14.82 -14.73
N THR A 254 50.90 -13.99 -13.79
CA THR A 254 51.78 -13.00 -13.12
C THR A 254 52.79 -13.69 -12.20
N ALA A 255 52.42 -14.77 -11.50
CA ALA A 255 53.35 -15.53 -10.66
C ALA A 255 54.43 -16.25 -11.50
N GLU A 256 54.08 -16.78 -12.66
CA GLU A 256 55.01 -17.46 -13.57
C GLU A 256 55.99 -16.47 -14.25
N GLN A 257 55.57 -15.23 -14.51
CA GLN A 257 56.44 -14.16 -15.03
C GLN A 257 57.41 -13.57 -14.00
N THR A 258 57.20 -13.76 -12.70
CA THR A 258 58.12 -13.30 -11.64
C THR A 258 59.20 -14.32 -11.26
N VAL A 259 59.17 -15.52 -11.84
CA VAL A 259 60.12 -16.62 -11.50
C VAL A 259 61.07 -16.95 -12.67
N ALA A 260 60.87 -16.36 -13.86
CA ALA A 260 61.78 -16.43 -15.00
C ALA A 260 62.69 -15.18 -15.07
#